data_AF-A0A371ETP1-F1
#
_entry.id   AF-A0A371ETP1-F1
#
_cell.length_a   1.000
_cell.length_b   1.000
_cell.length_c   1.000
_cell.angle_alpha   90.00
_cell.angle_beta   90.00
_cell.angle_gamma   90.00
#
_symmetry.space_group_name_H-M   'P 1'
#
loop_
_entity.id
_entity.type
_entity.pdbx_description
1 polymer ?
#
loop_
_entity_poly.entity_id
_entity_poly.type
_entity_poly.pdbx_seq_one_letter_code
_entity_poly.pdbx_strand_id
1 'polypeptide(L)'
;MAANRWLRPEVYPLFASVGVAVGICGMQLVRNITTNPEVRVTKQNRTAGILENFSEGEKYSQHSLRKYVRNKSPQIMPSVNNFFSDPAN
;
A
#
# COMPACT_ATOMS: atom_id res chain seq x y z
N MET A 1 6.72 -28.46 -22.99
CA MET A 1 6.61 -29.34 -21.80
C MET A 1 7.62 -28.96 -20.69
N ALA A 2 7.99 -27.68 -20.52
CA ALA A 2 8.92 -27.24 -19.48
C ALA A 2 8.22 -26.57 -18.28
N ALA A 3 7.12 -25.84 -18.52
CA ALA A 3 6.38 -25.12 -17.47
C ALA A 3 5.82 -26.05 -16.39
N ASN A 4 5.25 -27.19 -16.78
CA ASN A 4 4.66 -28.16 -15.85
C ASN A 4 5.69 -28.83 -14.93
N ARG A 5 7.00 -28.77 -15.26
CA ARG A 5 8.05 -29.31 -14.40
C ARG A 5 8.32 -28.41 -13.19
N TRP A 6 8.09 -27.11 -13.34
CA TRP A 6 8.35 -26.06 -12.33
C TRP A 6 7.07 -25.59 -11.61
N LEU A 7 5.91 -25.75 -12.23
CA LEU A 7 4.60 -25.46 -11.63
C LEU A 7 4.09 -26.69 -10.85
N ARG A 8 4.73 -26.97 -9.71
CA ARG A 8 4.26 -27.98 -8.77
C ARG A 8 3.52 -27.31 -7.60
N PRO A 9 2.54 -28.00 -6.98
CA PRO A 9 1.80 -27.47 -5.84
C PRO A 9 2.71 -27.00 -4.70
N GLU A 10 3.86 -27.65 -4.50
CA GLU A 10 4.79 -27.28 -3.42
C GLU A 10 5.42 -25.89 -3.63
N VAL A 11 5.44 -25.38 -4.87
CA VAL A 11 6.09 -24.11 -5.22
C VAL A 11 5.10 -22.93 -5.20
N TYR A 12 3.79 -23.18 -5.22
CA TYR A 12 2.77 -22.12 -5.12
C TYR A 12 2.93 -21.20 -3.90
N PRO A 13 3.18 -21.69 -2.66
CA PRO A 13 3.42 -20.79 -1.53
C PRO A 13 4.69 -19.94 -1.69
N LEU A 14 5.73 -20.46 -2.36
CA LEU A 14 6.95 -19.70 -2.66
C LEU A 14 6.69 -18.61 -3.70
N PHE A 15 5.93 -18.92 -4.76
CA PHE A 15 5.53 -17.92 -5.75
C PHE A 15 4.62 -16.85 -5.14
N ALA A 16 3.73 -17.23 -4.21
CA ALA A 16 2.88 -16.27 -3.51
C ALA A 16 3.72 -15.30 -2.68
N SER A 17 4.65 -15.78 -1.86
CA SER A 17 5.48 -14.92 -1.01
C SER A 17 6.41 -14.01 -1.81
N VAL A 18 7.12 -14.57 -2.81
CA VAL A 18 8.02 -13.79 -3.68
C VAL A 18 7.23 -12.81 -4.54
N GLY A 19 6.09 -13.23 -5.09
CA GLY A 19 5.21 -12.38 -5.88
C GLY A 19 4.66 -11.20 -5.08
N VAL A 20 4.26 -11.45 -3.82
CA VAL A 20 3.81 -10.38 -2.91
C VAL A 20 4.96 -9.41 -2.62
N ALA A 21 6.16 -9.90 -2.30
CA ALA A 21 7.31 -9.04 -2.00
C ALA A 21 7.69 -8.14 -3.20
N VAL A 22 7.83 -8.73 -4.38
CA VAL A 22 8.13 -7.98 -5.62
C VAL A 22 7.00 -7.02 -5.97
N GLY A 23 5.74 -7.45 -5.80
CA GLY A 23 4.56 -6.62 -6.03
C GLY A 23 4.51 -5.39 -5.12
N ILE A 24 4.82 -5.55 -3.82
CA ILE A 24 4.88 -4.44 -2.86
C ILE A 24 5.98 -3.45 -3.25
N CYS A 25 7.18 -3.95 -3.59
CA CYS A 25 8.28 -3.10 -4.04
C CYS A 25 7.91 -2.32 -5.32
N GLY A 26 7.30 -3.00 -6.30
CA GLY A 26 6.84 -2.37 -7.55
C GLY A 26 5.76 -1.31 -7.30
N MET A 27 4.76 -1.63 -6.49
CA MET A 27 3.72 -0.68 -6.09
C MET A 27 4.32 0.57 -5.44
N GLN A 28 5.30 0.40 -4.55
CA GLN A 28 5.95 1.53 -3.88
C GLN A 28 6.74 2.40 -4.86
N LEU A 29 7.44 1.80 -5.83
CA LEU A 29 8.16 2.55 -6.86
C LEU A 29 7.20 3.35 -7.75
N VAL A 30 6.11 2.73 -8.21
CA VAL A 30 5.07 3.41 -9.00
C VAL A 30 4.53 4.59 -8.22
N ARG A 31 4.17 4.38 -6.95
CA ARG A 31 3.66 5.45 -6.08
C ARG A 31 4.68 6.58 -5.91
N ASN A 32 5.96 6.28 -5.74
CA ASN A 32 7.01 7.29 -5.65
C ASN A 32 7.17 8.10 -6.95
N ILE A 33 6.95 7.49 -8.11
CA ILE A 33 7.08 8.18 -9.41
C ILE A 33 5.84 9.05 -9.71
N THR A 34 4.64 8.57 -9.36
CA THR A 34 3.38 9.20 -9.83
C THR A 34 2.69 10.07 -8.80
N THR A 35 2.98 9.91 -7.50
CA THR A 35 2.26 10.63 -6.43
C THR A 35 3.17 11.40 -5.48
N ASN A 36 4.49 11.28 -5.64
CA ASN A 36 5.41 12.08 -4.84
C ASN A 36 5.41 13.52 -5.40
N PRO A 37 5.01 14.52 -4.58
CA PRO A 37 4.90 15.91 -5.04
C PRO A 37 6.24 16.51 -5.51
N GLU A 38 7.37 15.90 -5.12
CA GLU A 38 8.72 16.35 -5.48
C GLU A 38 9.22 15.76 -6.82
N VAL A 39 8.60 14.67 -7.31
CA VAL A 39 9.07 13.95 -8.49
C VAL A 39 8.38 14.47 -9.75
N ARG A 40 9.17 15.08 -10.64
CA ARG A 40 8.66 15.81 -11.82
C ARG A 40 9.00 15.06 -13.10
N VAL A 41 8.12 14.14 -13.50
CA VAL A 41 8.31 13.28 -14.69
C VAL A 41 7.86 13.97 -15.99
N THR A 42 6.74 14.69 -15.95
CA THR A 42 6.15 15.35 -17.13
C THR A 42 6.84 16.67 -17.45
N LYS A 43 6.86 17.05 -18.74
CA LYS A 43 7.47 18.32 -19.17
C LYS A 43 6.75 19.54 -18.58
N GLN A 44 5.41 19.51 -18.50
CA GLN A 44 4.62 20.60 -17.90
C GLN A 44 5.00 20.82 -16.43
N ASN A 45 5.16 19.74 -15.68
CA ASN A 45 5.52 19.84 -14.27
C ASN A 45 6.94 20.36 -14.10
N ARG A 46 7.87 20.21 -15.05
CA ARG A 46 9.23 20.78 -14.95
C ARG A 46 9.29 22.29 -15.25
N THR A 47 8.38 22.79 -16.09
CA THR A 47 8.32 24.21 -16.47
C THR A 47 7.65 25.11 -15.42
N ALA A 48 6.92 24.53 -14.47
CA ALA A 48 6.31 25.30 -13.37
C ALA A 48 7.41 25.86 -12.44
N GLY A 49 7.72 27.15 -12.47
CA GLY A 49 8.78 27.73 -11.65
C GLY A 49 8.54 27.66 -10.13
N ILE A 50 7.27 27.54 -9.70
CA ILE A 50 6.83 27.49 -8.31
C ILE A 50 5.93 26.26 -8.11
N LEU A 51 6.19 25.50 -7.05
CA LEU A 51 5.50 24.23 -6.76
C LEU A 51 4.28 24.45 -5.86
N GLU A 52 3.17 24.92 -6.43
CA GLU A 52 1.87 25.10 -5.75
C GLU A 52 1.14 23.76 -5.55
N ASN A 53 1.81 22.77 -4.96
CA ASN A 53 1.36 21.38 -4.93
C ASN A 53 0.80 20.91 -3.58
N PHE A 54 0.13 21.80 -2.85
CA PHE A 54 -0.43 21.51 -1.53
C PHE A 54 -1.45 20.37 -1.56
N SER A 55 -2.30 20.34 -2.58
CA SER A 55 -3.36 19.32 -2.69
C SER A 55 -2.83 17.92 -3.01
N GLU A 56 -1.73 17.80 -3.78
CA GLU A 56 -1.08 16.51 -4.05
C GLU A 56 -0.25 16.06 -2.85
N GLY A 57 0.44 16.98 -2.16
CA GLY A 57 1.15 16.69 -0.92
C GLY A 57 0.22 16.18 0.18
N GLU A 58 -0.97 16.78 0.33
CA GLU A 58 -2.00 16.29 1.25
C GLU A 58 -2.46 14.88 0.87
N LYS A 59 -2.73 14.62 -0.42
CA LYS A 59 -3.13 13.29 -0.90
C LYS A 59 -2.04 12.23 -0.71
N TYR A 60 -0.78 12.61 -0.88
CA TYR A 60 0.36 11.72 -0.68
C TYR A 60 0.53 11.33 0.80
N SER A 61 0.42 12.31 1.71
CA SER A 61 0.51 12.11 3.16
C SER A 61 -0.72 11.35 3.71
N GLN A 62 -1.93 11.78 3.32
CA GLN A 62 -3.21 11.27 3.78
C GLN A 62 -3.86 10.33 2.75
N HIS A 63 -3.15 9.26 2.39
CA HIS A 63 -3.71 8.21 1.54
C HIS A 63 -4.91 7.49 2.20
N SER A 64 -5.78 6.87 1.39
CA SER A 64 -7.08 6.33 1.82
C SER A 64 -6.99 5.35 2.98
N LEU A 65 -5.97 4.49 3.01
CA LEU A 65 -5.75 3.55 4.13
C LEU A 65 -5.47 4.28 5.44
N ARG A 66 -4.62 5.33 5.41
CA ARG A 66 -4.35 6.14 6.61
C ARG A 66 -5.59 6.89 7.08
N LYS A 67 -6.39 7.45 6.16
CA LYS A 67 -7.67 8.08 6.51
C LYS A 67 -8.65 7.09 7.14
N TYR A 68 -8.71 5.87 6.61
CA TYR A 68 -9.59 4.81 7.11
C TYR A 68 -9.17 4.29 8.49
N VAL A 69 -7.87 4.10 8.73
CA VAL A 69 -7.35 3.54 9.98
C VAL A 69 -7.28 4.57 11.10
N ARG A 70 -7.22 5.88 10.80
CA ARG A 70 -7.02 6.95 11.80
C ARG A 70 -8.07 6.97 12.92
N ASN A 71 -9.31 6.58 12.64
CA ASN A 71 -10.41 6.58 13.60
C ASN A 71 -10.67 5.21 14.23
N LYS A 72 -9.81 4.21 13.98
CA LYS A 72 -9.94 2.88 14.56
C LYS A 72 -8.99 2.72 15.73
N SER A 73 -9.48 2.08 16.79
CA SER A 73 -8.65 1.66 17.92
C SER A 73 -7.60 0.65 17.44
N PRO A 74 -6.34 0.77 17.88
CA PRO A 74 -5.29 -0.19 17.53
C PRO A 74 -5.57 -1.54 18.23
N GLN A 75 -6.38 -2.37 17.59
CA GLN A 75 -6.75 -3.70 18.05
C GLN A 75 -6.67 -4.68 16.89
N ILE A 76 -6.01 -5.83 17.12
CA ILE A 76 -5.78 -6.84 16.08
C ILE A 76 -7.08 -7.57 15.73
N MET A 77 -7.91 -7.86 16.75
CA MET A 77 -9.21 -8.54 16.59
C MET A 77 -10.25 -7.92 17.52
N PRO A 78 -10.94 -6.84 17.12
CA PRO A 78 -11.90 -6.16 17.97
C PRO A 78 -13.06 -7.06 18.40
N SER A 79 -13.53 -7.98 17.54
CA SER A 79 -14.61 -8.91 17.89
C SER A 79 -14.21 -9.89 19.00
N VAL A 80 -13.00 -10.44 18.93
CA VAL A 80 -12.47 -11.37 19.96
C VAL A 80 -12.16 -10.61 21.24
N ASN A 81 -11.60 -9.41 21.11
CA ASN A 81 -11.31 -8.59 22.28
C ASN A 81 -12.60 -8.22 23.02
N ASN A 82 -13.63 -7.76 22.30
CA ASN A 82 -14.92 -7.41 22.90
C ASN A 82 -15.62 -8.64 23.50
N PHE A 83 -15.54 -9.81 22.85
CA PHE A 83 -16.10 -11.06 23.38
C PHE A 83 -15.54 -11.43 24.77
N PHE A 84 -14.25 -11.21 25.02
CA PHE A 84 -13.63 -11.51 26.31
C PHE A 84 -13.61 -10.35 27.30
N SER A 85 -13.74 -9.09 26.82
CA SER A 85 -13.61 -7.89 27.67
C SER A 85 -14.95 -7.29 28.09
N ASP A 86 -16.02 -7.49 27.31
CA ASP A 86 -17.31 -6.87 27.61
C ASP A 86 -17.97 -7.59 28.80
N PRO A 87 -18.26 -6.89 29.92
CA PRO A 87 -18.94 -7.49 31.04
C PRO A 87 -20.37 -7.86 30.63
N ALA A 88 -20.81 -9.07 31.00
CA ALA A 88 -22.18 -9.51 30.82
C ALA A 88 -23.11 -8.62 31.65
N ASN A 89 -23.96 -7.84 30.97
CA ASN A 89 -25.21 -7.34 31.56
C ASN A 89 -26.26 -8.43 31.48
#